data_AF-A0A3D5Y8U3-F1
#
_entry.id   AF-A0A3D5Y8U3-F1
#
_cell.length_a   1.000
_cell.length_b   1.000
_cell.length_c   1.000
_cell.angle_alpha   90.00
_cell.angle_beta   90.00
_cell.angle_gamma   90.00
#
_symmetry.space_group_name_H-M   'P 1'
#
loop_
_entity.id
_entity.type
_entity.pdbx_description
1 polymer ?
#
loop_
_entity_poly.entity_id
_entity_poly.type
_entity_poly.pdbx_seq_one_letter_code
_entity_poly.pdbx_strand_id
1 'polypeptide(L)'
;MKLEDFNYYLPKELIAQLPSERRDESHLMVLNRKEGTIQHKRFFELPEHLRAGDVLVLNDTKVIPARLFGKKKTGGLVEILLIQSLTSSISHEGRWKGERESQTWTCLISPARGIKKGSEITFEHKLKATIIEKGYDGEWLIELYADIGVDKVIELVGNMPLPPYIKRGHGAKGKGHLPQGKKISELDRERYQTIFAK
;
A
#
# COMPACT_ATOMS: atom_id res chain seq x y z
N MET A 1 -1.66 20.29 -22.02
CA MET A 1 -0.55 19.35 -21.88
C MET A 1 -1.05 17.96 -22.22
N LYS A 2 -0.36 17.25 -23.09
CA LYS A 2 -0.65 15.86 -23.47
C LYS A 2 0.18 14.94 -22.57
N LEU A 3 -0.30 13.71 -22.36
CA LEU A 3 0.45 12.71 -21.58
C LEU A 3 1.85 12.47 -22.15
N GLU A 4 1.98 12.54 -23.47
CA GLU A 4 3.24 12.36 -24.20
C GLU A 4 4.31 13.41 -23.83
N ASP A 5 3.91 14.61 -23.40
CA ASP A 5 4.84 15.68 -23.01
C ASP A 5 5.68 15.29 -21.77
N PHE A 6 5.29 14.22 -21.06
CA PHE A 6 5.96 13.69 -19.87
C PHE A 6 6.60 12.30 -20.11
N ASN A 7 6.60 11.82 -21.35
CA ASN A 7 7.18 10.53 -21.69
C ASN A 7 8.72 10.63 -21.76
N TYR A 8 9.41 9.64 -21.21
CA TYR A 8 10.86 9.51 -21.32
C TYR A 8 11.26 8.04 -21.31
N TYR A 9 12.40 7.74 -21.93
CA TYR A 9 12.95 6.39 -21.89
C TYR A 9 13.54 6.08 -20.51
N LEU A 10 12.93 5.14 -19.80
CA LEU A 10 13.40 4.63 -18.52
C LEU A 10 13.77 3.14 -18.66
N PRO A 11 15.07 2.80 -18.74
CA PRO A 11 15.51 1.42 -18.68
C PRO A 11 15.00 0.74 -17.39
N LYS A 12 14.49 -0.50 -17.50
CA LYS A 12 13.84 -1.21 -16.38
C LYS A 12 14.82 -1.52 -15.25
N GLU A 13 16.07 -1.75 -15.60
CA GLU A 13 17.20 -2.00 -14.72
C GLU A 13 17.55 -0.80 -13.82
N LEU A 14 17.15 0.42 -14.20
CA LEU A 14 17.33 1.62 -13.38
C LEU A 14 16.18 1.84 -12.37
N ILE A 15 15.14 1.01 -12.40
CA ILE A 15 14.05 1.04 -11.42
C ILE A 15 14.47 0.20 -10.21
N ALA A 16 14.88 0.88 -9.14
CA ALA A 16 15.27 0.25 -7.88
C ALA A 16 14.18 -0.72 -7.39
N GLN A 17 14.54 -2.00 -7.29
CA GLN A 17 13.65 -3.03 -6.75
C GLN A 17 13.75 -3.12 -5.22
N LEU A 18 14.88 -2.70 -4.64
CA LEU A 18 15.11 -2.61 -3.21
C LEU A 18 15.66 -1.22 -2.87
N PRO A 19 15.34 -0.68 -1.69
CA PRO A 19 16.02 0.52 -1.20
C PRO A 19 17.52 0.23 -0.99
N SER A 20 18.34 1.28 -1.05
CA SER A 20 19.74 1.20 -0.63
C SER A 20 19.87 0.68 0.82
N GLU A 21 20.96 -0.04 1.12
CA GLU A 21 21.27 -0.50 2.48
C GLU A 21 21.47 0.70 3.43
N ARG A 22 22.19 1.71 2.96
CA ARG A 22 22.34 3.02 3.61
C ARG A 22 21.55 4.07 2.84
N ARG A 23 20.56 4.68 3.51
CA ARG A 23 19.60 5.59 2.85
C ARG A 23 20.25 6.91 2.40
N ASP A 24 21.13 7.42 3.24
CA ASP A 24 21.87 8.66 3.06
C ASP A 24 22.96 8.56 1.97
N GLU A 25 23.33 7.35 1.54
CA GLU A 25 24.24 7.11 0.42
C GLU A 25 23.55 7.13 -0.96
N SER A 26 22.23 7.32 -1.01
CA SER A 26 21.50 7.45 -2.28
C SER A 26 21.99 8.66 -3.08
N HIS A 27 21.87 8.59 -4.41
CA HIS A 27 22.20 9.71 -5.28
C HIS A 27 21.21 10.86 -5.08
N LEU A 28 21.75 12.07 -5.00
CA LEU A 28 21.00 13.33 -4.96
C LEU A 28 21.29 14.10 -6.25
N MET A 29 20.26 14.37 -7.05
CA MET A 29 20.35 15.28 -8.20
C MET A 29 19.92 16.67 -7.77
N VAL A 30 20.84 17.64 -7.81
CA VAL A 30 20.57 19.04 -7.47
C VAL A 30 20.34 19.82 -8.76
N LEU A 31 19.13 20.34 -8.95
CA LEU A 31 18.75 21.16 -10.09
C LEU A 31 18.67 22.63 -9.67
N ASN A 32 19.55 23.47 -10.21
CA ASN A 32 19.42 24.91 -10.08
C ASN A 32 18.40 25.41 -11.12
N ARG A 33 17.17 25.71 -10.68
CA ARG A 33 16.09 26.17 -11.56
C ARG A 33 16.40 27.48 -12.29
N LYS A 34 17.20 28.38 -11.71
CA LYS A 34 17.52 29.68 -12.31
C LYS A 34 18.57 29.56 -13.40
N GLU A 35 19.61 28.77 -13.14
CA GLU A 35 20.74 28.60 -14.06
C GLU A 35 20.56 27.43 -15.03
N GLY A 36 19.61 26.54 -14.77
CA GLY A 36 19.40 25.30 -15.54
C GLY A 36 20.52 24.26 -15.34
N THR A 37 21.37 24.43 -14.34
CA THR A 37 22.51 23.54 -14.09
C THR A 37 22.11 22.34 -13.23
N ILE A 38 22.77 21.20 -13.46
CA ILE A 38 22.58 19.95 -12.73
C ILE A 38 23.89 19.57 -12.04
N GLN A 39 23.80 19.19 -10.78
CA GLN A 39 24.90 18.63 -10.02
C GLN A 39 24.50 17.25 -9.47
N HIS A 40 25.47 16.35 -9.40
CA HIS A 40 25.28 15.02 -8.83
C HIS A 40 26.02 14.93 -7.50
N LYS A 41 25.28 14.57 -6.46
CA LYS A 41 25.69 14.56 -5.05
C LYS A 41 25.22 13.27 -4.39
N ARG A 42 25.56 13.09 -3.11
CA ARG A 42 25.00 12.07 -2.21
C ARG A 42 24.00 12.71 -1.27
N PHE A 43 23.01 11.94 -0.82
CA PHE A 43 21.94 12.47 0.01
C PHE A 43 22.43 13.00 1.36
N PHE A 44 23.50 12.43 1.93
CA PHE A 44 24.14 12.98 3.14
C PHE A 44 24.70 14.41 2.97
N GLU A 45 24.90 14.87 1.73
CA GLU A 45 25.33 16.25 1.42
C GLU A 45 24.15 17.24 1.41
N LEU A 46 22.90 16.79 1.60
CA LEU A 46 21.71 17.68 1.62
C LEU A 46 21.85 18.89 2.56
N PRO A 47 22.43 18.77 3.79
CA PRO A 47 22.61 19.92 4.67
C PRO A 47 23.46 21.04 4.06
N GLU A 48 24.37 20.76 3.13
CA GLU A 48 25.19 21.78 2.43
C GLU A 48 24.34 22.70 1.54
N HIS A 49 23.14 22.27 1.18
CA HIS A 49 22.19 23.01 0.35
C HIS A 49 21.11 23.75 1.15
N LEU A 50 21.12 23.64 2.48
CA LEU A 50 20.20 24.33 3.37
C LEU A 50 20.90 25.52 4.04
N ARG A 51 20.13 26.54 4.37
CA ARG A 51 20.58 27.74 5.07
C ARG A 51 19.86 27.88 6.40
N ALA A 52 20.49 28.61 7.32
CA ALA A 52 19.82 29.00 8.56
C ALA A 52 18.52 29.75 8.23
N GLY A 53 17.41 29.28 8.79
CA GLY A 53 16.07 29.82 8.53
C GLY A 53 15.24 29.03 7.53
N ASP A 54 15.82 28.06 6.81
CA ASP A 54 15.05 27.15 5.95
C ASP A 54 14.18 26.21 6.79
N VAL A 55 13.00 25.86 6.25
CA VAL A 55 12.05 24.93 6.88
C VAL A 55 11.98 23.65 6.07
N LEU A 56 12.34 22.52 6.70
CA LEU A 56 12.16 21.20 6.12
C LEU A 56 10.80 20.64 6.54
N VAL A 57 9.87 20.56 5.59
CA VAL A 57 8.54 19.96 5.81
C VAL A 57 8.62 18.47 5.49
N LEU A 58 8.41 17.64 6.51
CA LEU A 58 8.42 16.19 6.37
C LEU A 58 6.99 15.64 6.38
N ASN A 59 6.72 14.67 5.51
CA ASN A 59 5.46 13.94 5.53
C ASN A 59 5.55 12.74 6.48
N ASP A 60 5.05 12.90 7.70
CA ASP A 60 4.93 11.83 8.68
C ASP A 60 3.63 11.05 8.47
N THR A 61 3.66 10.07 7.58
CA THR A 61 2.54 9.18 7.30
C THR A 61 2.96 7.72 7.45
N LYS A 62 2.13 6.92 8.12
CA LYS A 62 2.32 5.48 8.23
C LYS A 62 1.48 4.77 7.18
N VAL A 63 2.14 4.08 6.25
CA VAL A 63 1.47 3.22 5.28
C VAL A 63 0.96 2.00 6.03
N ILE A 64 -0.37 1.83 6.05
CA ILE A 64 -1.01 0.63 6.60
C ILE A 64 -0.81 -0.56 5.64
N PRO A 65 -0.70 -1.81 6.16
CA PRO A 65 -0.58 -3.01 5.35
C PRO A 65 -1.91 -3.38 4.68
N ALA A 66 -2.41 -2.49 3.83
CA ALA A 66 -3.73 -2.54 3.22
C ALA A 66 -3.92 -3.63 2.15
N ARG A 67 -2.86 -4.36 1.78
CA ARG A 67 -2.91 -5.40 0.75
C ARG A 67 -3.20 -6.76 1.37
N LEU A 68 -4.39 -7.29 1.13
CA LEU A 68 -4.90 -8.55 1.67
C LEU A 68 -5.01 -9.61 0.58
N PHE A 69 -4.59 -10.84 0.88
CA PHE A 69 -4.76 -12.00 0.00
C PHE A 69 -5.78 -12.96 0.58
N GLY A 70 -6.86 -13.19 -0.16
CA GLY A 70 -7.98 -14.01 0.28
C GLY A 70 -8.40 -15.04 -0.76
N LYS A 71 -9.43 -15.81 -0.40
CA LYS A 71 -10.06 -16.83 -1.23
C LYS A 71 -11.56 -16.59 -1.30
N LYS A 72 -12.10 -16.63 -2.52
CA LYS A 72 -13.54 -16.73 -2.75
C LYS A 72 -14.05 -18.08 -2.23
N LYS A 73 -15.36 -18.19 -1.97
CA LYS A 73 -16.01 -19.48 -1.66
C LYS A 73 -15.74 -20.57 -2.71
N THR A 74 -15.51 -20.19 -3.97
CA THR A 74 -15.16 -21.12 -5.06
C THR A 74 -13.70 -21.58 -5.04
N GLY A 75 -12.89 -21.13 -4.08
CA GLY A 75 -11.46 -21.44 -3.97
C GLY A 75 -10.53 -20.53 -4.77
N GLY A 76 -11.09 -19.69 -5.66
CA GLY A 76 -10.30 -18.75 -6.46
C GLY A 76 -9.62 -17.67 -5.60
N LEU A 77 -8.33 -17.45 -5.83
CA LEU A 77 -7.54 -16.41 -5.17
C LEU A 77 -8.02 -15.01 -5.57
N VAL A 78 -7.97 -14.09 -4.61
CA VAL A 78 -8.29 -12.69 -4.80
C VAL A 78 -7.39 -11.82 -3.92
N GLU A 79 -6.95 -10.72 -4.49
CA GLU A 79 -6.23 -9.65 -3.81
C GLU A 79 -7.20 -8.49 -3.58
N ILE A 80 -7.18 -7.94 -2.36
CA ILE A 80 -7.87 -6.71 -1.99
C ILE A 80 -6.83 -5.68 -1.57
N LEU A 81 -6.88 -4.49 -2.16
CA LEU A 81 -6.14 -3.32 -1.68
C LEU A 81 -7.12 -2.36 -1.02
N LEU A 82 -7.06 -2.24 0.30
CA LEU A 82 -7.87 -1.28 1.05
C LEU A 82 -7.41 0.15 0.76
N ILE A 83 -8.36 1.06 0.50
CA ILE A 83 -8.08 2.46 0.18
C ILE A 83 -8.46 3.34 1.36
N GLN A 84 -9.73 3.29 1.78
CA GLN A 84 -10.25 4.17 2.81
C GLN A 84 -11.23 3.44 3.72
N SER A 85 -11.04 3.58 5.03
CA SER A 85 -12.04 3.18 6.02
C SER A 85 -13.17 4.21 6.03
N LEU A 86 -14.40 3.74 5.91
CA LEU A 86 -15.61 4.56 5.93
C LEU A 86 -16.31 4.49 7.29
N THR A 87 -15.65 3.97 8.31
CA THR A 87 -16.26 3.75 9.63
C THR A 87 -16.48 5.09 10.34
N SER A 88 -17.58 5.76 10.03
CA SER A 88 -18.44 6.36 11.04
C SER A 88 -19.33 5.25 11.59
N SER A 89 -19.71 5.37 12.86
CA SER A 89 -20.54 4.41 13.59
C SER A 89 -21.85 4.08 12.87
N ILE A 90 -21.84 3.16 11.90
CA ILE A 90 -23.03 2.38 11.57
C ILE A 90 -23.09 1.27 12.62
N SER A 91 -23.30 1.69 13.88
CA SER A 91 -24.13 0.88 14.75
C SER A 91 -25.43 0.74 13.98
N HIS A 92 -25.67 -0.43 13.40
CA HIS A 92 -27.04 -0.82 13.08
C HIS A 92 -27.82 -0.52 14.36
N GLU A 93 -28.77 0.41 14.29
CA GLU A 93 -29.60 0.80 15.43
C GLU A 93 -30.06 -0.49 16.13
N GLY A 94 -29.58 -0.72 17.35
CA GLY A 94 -29.90 -1.91 18.14
C GLY A 94 -28.75 -2.88 18.48
N ARG A 95 -27.50 -2.69 18.01
CA ARG A 95 -26.36 -3.52 18.48
C ARG A 95 -25.65 -2.90 19.68
N TRP A 96 -25.67 -3.62 20.81
CA TRP A 96 -25.02 -3.23 22.05
C TRP A 96 -23.50 -3.13 21.89
N LYS A 97 -22.92 -2.16 22.62
CA LYS A 97 -21.48 -1.92 22.76
C LYS A 97 -20.83 -3.13 23.44
N GLY A 98 -20.50 -4.16 22.64
CA GLY A 98 -19.99 -5.44 23.14
C GLY A 98 -19.84 -6.55 22.10
N GLU A 99 -20.44 -6.43 20.92
CA GLU A 99 -20.38 -7.49 19.90
C GLU A 99 -19.86 -6.96 18.56
N ARG A 100 -18.74 -7.56 18.11
CA ARG A 100 -18.37 -7.72 16.69
C ARG A 100 -18.09 -6.41 15.94
N GLU A 101 -16.83 -5.98 15.98
CA GLU A 101 -16.33 -4.87 15.17
C GLU A 101 -16.28 -5.26 13.69
N SER A 102 -17.33 -4.91 12.93
CA SER A 102 -17.22 -4.81 11.47
C SER A 102 -16.79 -3.40 11.07
N GLN A 103 -16.09 -3.30 9.96
CA GLN A 103 -15.67 -2.03 9.37
C GLN A 103 -15.98 -2.00 7.89
N THR A 104 -16.46 -0.86 7.41
CA THR A 104 -16.73 -0.66 5.99
C THR A 104 -15.55 0.03 5.33
N TRP A 105 -15.15 -0.46 4.16
CA TRP A 105 -13.98 0.04 3.43
C TRP A 105 -14.26 0.18 1.94
N THR A 106 -13.66 1.19 1.32
CA THR A 106 -13.43 1.20 -0.13
C THR A 106 -12.14 0.46 -0.45
N CYS A 107 -12.13 -0.27 -1.57
CA CYS A 107 -10.99 -1.09 -1.95
C CYS A 107 -10.92 -1.34 -3.47
N LEU A 108 -9.75 -1.78 -3.95
CA LEU A 108 -9.58 -2.40 -5.27
C LEU A 108 -9.51 -3.91 -5.14
N ILE A 109 -10.11 -4.62 -6.10
CA ILE A 109 -10.16 -6.09 -6.11
C ILE A 109 -9.53 -6.65 -7.39
N SER A 110 -8.59 -7.59 -7.26
CA SER A 110 -7.90 -8.23 -8.39
C SER A 110 -7.66 -9.72 -8.17
N PRO A 111 -8.09 -10.63 -9.07
CA PRO A 111 -8.99 -10.39 -10.19
C PRO A 111 -10.44 -10.22 -9.72
N ALA A 112 -11.14 -9.22 -10.26
CA ALA A 112 -12.56 -8.99 -9.97
C ALA A 112 -13.53 -9.99 -10.65
N ARG A 113 -13.02 -10.97 -11.41
CA ARG A 113 -13.84 -11.91 -12.17
C ARG A 113 -14.69 -12.79 -11.25
N GLY A 114 -16.01 -12.73 -11.44
CA GLY A 114 -16.98 -13.49 -10.67
C GLY A 114 -17.27 -12.93 -9.28
N ILE A 115 -16.79 -11.72 -8.98
CA ILE A 115 -17.16 -10.98 -7.77
C ILE A 115 -18.49 -10.25 -8.04
N LYS A 116 -19.43 -10.40 -7.11
CA LYS A 116 -20.77 -9.78 -7.12
C LYS A 116 -21.19 -9.37 -5.71
N LYS A 117 -22.19 -8.50 -5.59
CA LYS A 117 -22.82 -8.17 -4.30
C LYS A 117 -23.17 -9.45 -3.52
N GLY A 118 -22.85 -9.45 -2.22
CA GLY A 118 -23.01 -10.60 -1.33
C GLY A 118 -21.95 -11.69 -1.48
N SER A 119 -20.94 -11.52 -2.35
CA SER A 119 -19.82 -12.47 -2.38
C SER A 119 -19.03 -12.40 -1.07
N GLU A 120 -18.63 -13.56 -0.58
CA GLU A 120 -17.77 -13.68 0.60
C GLU A 120 -16.35 -14.03 0.19
N ILE A 121 -15.40 -13.33 0.81
CA ILE A 121 -13.97 -13.57 0.70
C ILE A 121 -13.43 -13.87 2.10
N THR A 122 -12.65 -14.93 2.21
CA THR A 122 -12.02 -15.34 3.47
C THR A 122 -10.52 -15.12 3.38
N PHE A 123 -9.95 -14.63 4.48
CA PHE A 123 -8.53 -14.35 4.64
C PHE A 123 -7.98 -15.17 5.81
N GLU A 124 -6.68 -15.08 6.04
CA GLU A 124 -6.05 -15.62 7.25
C GLU A 124 -6.61 -14.95 8.52
N HIS A 125 -6.37 -15.58 9.68
CA HIS A 125 -6.85 -15.09 10.98
C HIS A 125 -8.36 -14.84 11.06
N LYS A 126 -9.14 -15.61 10.29
CA LYS A 126 -10.62 -15.56 10.24
C LYS A 126 -11.19 -14.19 9.86
N LEU A 127 -10.41 -13.32 9.23
CA LEU A 127 -10.93 -12.12 8.60
C LEU A 127 -11.83 -12.52 7.42
N LYS A 128 -13.00 -11.91 7.35
CA LYS A 128 -13.96 -12.10 6.26
C LYS A 128 -14.28 -10.75 5.64
N ALA A 129 -14.46 -10.73 4.32
CA ALA A 129 -15.03 -9.60 3.60
C ALA A 129 -16.33 -10.01 2.92
N THR A 130 -17.37 -9.19 3.07
CA THR A 130 -18.61 -9.29 2.30
C THR A 130 -18.65 -8.14 1.31
N ILE A 131 -18.86 -8.45 0.03
CA ILE A 131 -18.99 -7.42 -1.01
C ILE A 131 -20.35 -6.73 -0.88
N ILE A 132 -20.34 -5.43 -0.57
CA ILE A 132 -21.57 -4.63 -0.46
C ILE A 132 -22.02 -4.19 -1.85
N GLU A 133 -21.14 -3.54 -2.60
CA GLU A 133 -21.42 -3.08 -3.97
C GLU A 133 -20.15 -2.71 -4.73
N LYS A 134 -20.32 -2.47 -6.03
CA LYS A 134 -19.26 -1.95 -6.90
C LYS A 134 -19.42 -0.43 -6.98
N GLY A 135 -18.36 0.29 -6.64
CA GLY A 135 -18.29 1.75 -6.72
C GLY A 135 -17.88 2.24 -8.12
N TYR A 136 -17.40 3.49 -8.15
CA TYR A 136 -16.86 4.12 -9.36
C TYR A 136 -15.39 3.74 -9.59
N ASP A 137 -14.91 3.90 -10.82
CA ASP A 137 -13.49 3.69 -11.22
C ASP A 137 -12.87 2.35 -10.78
N GLY A 138 -13.68 1.28 -10.71
CA GLY A 138 -13.21 -0.05 -10.35
C GLY A 138 -13.06 -0.31 -8.84
N GLU A 139 -13.43 0.67 -8.00
CA GLU A 139 -13.53 0.49 -6.56
C GLU A 139 -14.71 -0.41 -6.15
N TRP A 140 -14.59 -1.00 -4.97
CA TRP A 140 -15.60 -1.84 -4.34
C TRP A 140 -15.79 -1.41 -2.89
N LEU A 141 -17.04 -1.42 -2.47
CA LEU A 141 -17.43 -1.26 -1.07
C LEU A 141 -17.52 -2.64 -0.44
N ILE A 142 -16.78 -2.85 0.65
CA ILE A 142 -16.77 -4.12 1.38
C ILE A 142 -17.00 -3.90 2.87
N GLU A 143 -17.64 -4.87 3.51
CA GLU A 143 -17.69 -4.98 4.97
C GLU A 143 -16.67 -6.03 5.41
N LEU A 144 -15.74 -5.62 6.26
CA LEU A 144 -14.77 -6.50 6.91
C LEU A 144 -15.26 -6.90 8.29
N TYR A 145 -15.03 -8.16 8.65
CA TYR A 145 -15.36 -8.71 9.96
C TYR A 145 -14.20 -9.56 10.50
N ALA A 146 -13.85 -9.34 11.78
CA ALA A 146 -12.89 -10.15 12.50
C ALA A 146 -13.25 -10.26 13.99
N ASP A 147 -13.02 -11.44 14.58
CA ASP A 147 -13.35 -11.71 15.99
C ASP A 147 -12.51 -10.87 16.97
N ILE A 148 -11.29 -10.50 16.59
CA ILE A 148 -10.35 -9.76 17.44
C ILE A 148 -10.21 -8.28 17.05
N GLY A 149 -11.07 -7.78 16.14
CA GLY A 149 -11.01 -6.43 15.59
C GLY A 149 -10.30 -6.37 14.22
N VAL A 150 -10.90 -5.64 13.27
CA VAL A 150 -10.45 -5.59 11.87
C VAL A 150 -9.05 -5.00 11.74
N ASP A 151 -8.77 -3.88 12.42
CA ASP A 151 -7.46 -3.21 12.34
C ASP A 151 -6.33 -4.12 12.81
N LYS A 152 -6.53 -4.82 13.94
CA LYS A 152 -5.54 -5.78 14.47
C LYS A 152 -5.28 -6.91 13.49
N VAL A 153 -6.32 -7.44 12.84
CA VAL A 153 -6.13 -8.50 11.86
C VAL A 153 -5.44 -7.97 10.60
N ILE A 154 -5.78 -6.77 10.12
CA ILE A 154 -5.08 -6.13 8.99
C ILE A 154 -3.59 -5.98 9.32
N GLU A 155 -3.22 -5.57 10.53
CA GLU A 155 -1.81 -5.49 10.93
C GLU A 155 -1.09 -6.85 10.93
N LEU A 156 -1.81 -7.93 11.22
CA LEU A 156 -1.26 -9.29 11.25
C LEU A 156 -1.12 -9.90 9.85
N VAL A 157 -2.13 -9.75 8.98
CA VAL A 157 -2.23 -10.49 7.70
C VAL A 157 -1.96 -9.62 6.48
N GLY A 158 -1.98 -8.32 6.66
CA GLY A 158 -1.78 -7.35 5.61
C GLY A 158 -0.34 -7.31 5.09
N ASN A 159 -0.21 -6.88 3.84
CA ASN A 159 1.08 -6.66 3.18
C ASN A 159 1.21 -5.19 2.76
N MET A 160 2.44 -4.70 2.63
CA MET A 160 2.68 -3.36 2.11
C MET A 160 2.18 -3.24 0.67
N PRO A 161 1.38 -2.20 0.36
CA PRO A 161 0.95 -1.93 -1.00
C PRO A 161 2.10 -1.29 -1.77
N LEU A 162 2.99 -2.14 -2.29
CA LEU A 162 4.10 -1.69 -3.13
C LEU A 162 3.59 -1.17 -4.47
N PRO A 163 4.24 -0.15 -5.05
CA PRO A 163 3.90 0.34 -6.38
C PRO A 163 4.05 -0.76 -7.44
N PRO A 164 3.25 -0.72 -8.53
CA PRO A 164 3.18 -1.80 -9.51
C PRO A 164 4.49 -2.06 -10.27
N TYR A 165 5.42 -1.09 -10.28
CA TYR A 165 6.74 -1.23 -10.89
C TYR A 165 7.74 -2.00 -10.03
N ILE A 166 7.45 -2.19 -8.74
CA ILE A 166 8.26 -3.03 -7.85
C ILE A 166 7.78 -4.47 -7.99
N LYS A 167 8.53 -5.28 -8.74
CA LYS A 167 8.17 -6.66 -9.10
C LYS A 167 8.77 -7.66 -8.12
N ARG A 168 8.52 -7.45 -6.82
CA ARG A 168 8.88 -8.38 -5.75
C ARG A 168 7.65 -9.20 -5.39
N GLY A 169 7.81 -10.53 -5.35
CA GLY A 169 6.72 -11.49 -5.31
C GLY A 169 5.76 -11.32 -4.14
N HIS A 170 4.65 -10.64 -4.38
CA HIS A 170 3.40 -10.75 -3.62
C HIS A 170 2.30 -10.92 -4.69
N GLY A 171 1.94 -12.18 -4.97
CA GLY A 171 1.21 -12.59 -6.19
C GLY A 171 -0.13 -11.88 -6.37
N ALA A 172 -0.46 -11.37 -7.55
CA ALA A 172 -1.51 -12.03 -8.35
C ALA A 172 -1.23 -12.07 -9.87
N LYS A 173 -0.03 -11.69 -10.34
CA LYS A 173 0.37 -11.80 -11.76
C LYS A 173 1.78 -12.36 -11.99
N GLY A 174 2.21 -13.28 -11.14
CA GLY A 174 3.42 -14.09 -11.36
C GLY A 174 3.09 -15.54 -11.04
N LYS A 175 3.37 -16.44 -11.98
CA LYS A 175 3.23 -17.89 -11.80
C LYS A 175 4.03 -18.36 -10.58
N GLY A 176 3.32 -18.87 -9.56
CA GLY A 176 3.86 -19.74 -8.52
C GLY A 176 4.80 -19.10 -7.50
N HIS A 177 4.74 -19.64 -6.27
CA HIS A 177 5.59 -19.38 -5.10
C HIS A 177 5.13 -18.24 -4.15
N LEU A 178 4.32 -18.62 -3.17
CA LEU A 178 4.54 -18.21 -1.77
C LEU A 178 5.76 -18.99 -1.23
N PRO A 179 6.53 -18.53 -0.25
CA PRO A 179 6.96 -17.17 0.03
C PRO A 179 8.51 -17.11 0.19
N GLN A 180 9.21 -16.18 -0.47
CA GLN A 180 10.48 -15.63 0.08
C GLN A 180 10.20 -14.73 1.32
N GLY A 181 9.09 -15.00 2.02
CA GLY A 181 8.13 -13.96 2.41
C GLY A 181 7.88 -13.82 3.91
N LYS A 182 8.96 -13.68 4.66
CA LYS A 182 8.91 -12.94 5.94
C LYS A 182 9.92 -11.80 5.96
N LYS A 183 11.19 -12.08 5.69
CA LYS A 183 12.26 -11.06 5.69
C LYS A 183 12.01 -9.89 4.73
N ILE A 184 11.55 -10.15 3.50
CA ILE A 184 11.26 -9.07 2.53
C ILE A 184 10.03 -8.27 2.96
N SER A 185 8.99 -8.93 3.48
CA SER A 185 7.78 -8.26 4.00
C SER A 185 8.10 -7.41 5.23
N GLU A 186 8.94 -7.90 6.14
CA GLU A 186 9.46 -7.14 7.28
C GLU A 186 10.28 -5.93 6.82
N LEU A 187 11.17 -6.13 5.84
CA LEU A 187 11.95 -5.05 5.24
C LEU A 187 11.05 -4.01 4.59
N ASP A 188 9.97 -4.41 3.90
CA ASP A 188 9.02 -3.46 3.34
C ASP A 188 8.23 -2.73 4.44
N ARG A 189 7.79 -3.42 5.49
CA ARG A 189 7.10 -2.78 6.62
C ARG A 189 7.98 -1.73 7.31
N GLU A 190 9.27 -1.98 7.41
CA GLU A 190 10.24 -1.05 7.97
C GLU A 190 10.61 0.06 6.98
N ARG A 191 10.85 -0.29 5.71
CA ARG A 191 11.55 0.60 4.77
C ARG A 191 10.62 1.34 3.81
N TYR A 192 9.42 0.83 3.58
CA TYR A 192 8.35 1.46 2.78
C TYR A 192 7.46 2.35 3.67
N GLN A 193 8.10 3.18 4.48
CA GLN A 193 7.46 4.20 5.29
C GLN A 193 8.07 5.55 4.94
N THR A 194 7.30 6.63 5.03
CA THR A 194 7.79 7.97 4.68
C THR A 194 8.62 8.64 5.78
N ILE A 195 8.90 7.92 6.88
CA ILE A 195 9.55 8.51 8.06
C ILE A 195 11.08 8.49 7.93
N PHE A 196 11.64 9.69 7.81
CA PHE A 196 13.05 10.02 8.02
C PHE A 196 13.25 10.56 9.45
N ALA A 197 12.99 9.75 10.47
CA ALA A 197 13.40 10.02 11.85
C ALA A 197 13.19 8.76 12.72
N LYS A 198 14.28 8.20 13.21
CA LYS A 198 14.35 7.68 14.57
C LYS A 198 15.41 8.49 15.28
#